data_AF-A0A4Y7T7Q5-F1
#
_entry.id   AF-A0A4Y7T7Q5-F1
#
_cell.length_a   1.000
_cell.length_b   1.000
_cell.length_c   1.000
_cell.angle_alpha   90.00
_cell.angle_beta   90.00
_cell.angle_gamma   90.00
#
_symmetry.space_group_name_H-M   'P 1'
#
loop_
_entity.id
_entity.type
_entity.pdbx_description
1 polymer ?
#
loop_
_entity_poly.entity_id
_entity_poly.type
_entity_poly.pdbx_seq_one_letter_code
_entity_poly.pdbx_strand_id
1 'polypeptide(L)'
;MGVPGAKKARKRCKRSYQVKRDQRPILYSQYFGNSAQQYLPCVSFRIDSRDTCQPNIHVVVRPSIGEPYISTVEEILTQAGGAADPSGVLVCRWRRVDKVNAYDMLSIEAMDFWSLVPPTDVVCLANTQHDCTGCHCDATGRENIMQEGVVTDQARTVIKHKDPLEQCVLNTASMQDAHHLQQFQVPSLPFSEEQTLCNSTIALWVLHSTWARQTAVVRAAACSPIAENSQLPSTSAADSSNPPNVTPSSRSSAGRFINAQAPQCLDASSPSELDTLSLIVGMWQGDPSTSAPSGVHISRPVSHRVQSLRGEAPPKRRRPG
;
A
#
# COMPACT_ATOMS: atom_id res chain seq x y z
N MET A 1 40.17 -13.04 30.18
CA MET A 1 39.84 -14.02 29.12
C MET A 1 38.51 -13.59 28.51
N GLY A 2 38.54 -12.84 27.41
CA GLY A 2 37.33 -12.34 26.73
C GLY A 2 37.27 -12.95 25.34
N VAL A 3 36.17 -13.65 25.04
CA VAL A 3 35.93 -14.25 23.72
C VAL A 3 35.17 -13.24 22.84
N PRO A 4 35.66 -12.89 21.64
CA PRO A 4 34.95 -11.98 20.75
C PRO A 4 33.88 -12.73 19.96
N GLY A 5 32.62 -12.37 20.19
CA GLY A 5 31.47 -12.90 19.45
C GLY A 5 31.35 -12.27 18.07
N ALA A 6 31.80 -12.98 17.03
CA ALA A 6 31.64 -12.59 15.64
C ALA A 6 30.15 -12.59 15.23
N LYS A 7 29.57 -11.39 15.02
CA LYS A 7 28.22 -11.23 14.49
C LYS A 7 28.23 -11.51 12.98
N LYS A 8 27.80 -12.71 12.59
CA LYS A 8 27.59 -13.08 11.18
C LYS A 8 26.41 -12.30 10.60
N ALA A 9 26.70 -11.42 9.65
CA ALA A 9 25.69 -10.71 8.85
C ALA A 9 24.88 -11.72 8.02
N ARG A 10 23.60 -11.88 8.35
CA ARG A 10 22.65 -12.67 7.56
C ARG A 10 22.30 -11.91 6.29
N LYS A 11 22.88 -12.32 5.16
CA LYS A 11 22.49 -11.89 3.81
C LYS A 11 21.00 -12.22 3.59
N ARG A 12 20.14 -11.20 3.59
CA ARG A 12 18.72 -11.33 3.23
C ARG A 12 18.60 -11.62 1.74
N CYS A 13 18.10 -12.81 1.43
CA CYS A 13 17.72 -13.21 0.07
C CYS A 13 16.42 -12.48 -0.28
N LYS A 14 16.51 -11.40 -1.07
CA LYS A 14 15.34 -10.89 -1.80
C LYS A 14 14.99 -11.94 -2.86
N ARG A 15 14.09 -12.88 -2.56
CA ARG A 15 13.43 -13.68 -3.60
C ARG A 15 12.51 -12.74 -4.37
N SER A 16 13.07 -11.99 -5.30
CA SER A 16 12.34 -11.62 -6.50
C SER A 16 11.96 -12.94 -7.16
N TYR A 17 10.69 -13.35 -7.07
CA TYR A 17 10.18 -14.48 -7.83
C TYR A 17 10.08 -14.07 -9.31
N GLN A 18 11.22 -13.77 -9.92
CA GLN A 18 11.40 -13.86 -11.37
C GLN A 18 11.51 -15.36 -11.67
N VAL A 19 10.39 -16.07 -11.58
CA VAL A 19 10.32 -17.42 -12.14
C VAL A 19 10.49 -17.19 -13.63
N LYS A 20 11.65 -17.56 -14.19
CA LYS A 20 11.79 -17.80 -15.62
C LYS A 20 10.83 -18.94 -15.93
N ARG A 21 9.56 -18.58 -16.20
CA ARG A 21 8.55 -19.54 -16.66
C ARG A 21 9.03 -20.00 -18.02
N ASP A 22 9.33 -21.29 -18.13
CA ASP A 22 9.60 -21.93 -19.41
C ASP A 22 8.42 -21.57 -20.33
N GLN A 23 8.68 -20.81 -21.40
CA GLN A 23 7.67 -20.36 -22.38
C GLN A 23 7.22 -21.51 -23.29
N ARG A 24 7.01 -22.69 -22.72
CA ARG A 24 6.50 -23.82 -23.48
C ARG A 24 5.01 -23.60 -23.70
N PRO A 25 4.51 -23.75 -24.94
CA PRO A 25 3.09 -23.65 -25.20
C PRO A 25 2.34 -24.71 -24.37
N ILE A 26 1.30 -24.28 -23.67
CA ILE A 26 0.41 -25.12 -22.88
C ILE A 26 -0.85 -25.36 -23.71
N LEU A 27 -1.35 -26.60 -23.70
CA LEU A 27 -2.60 -26.96 -24.39
C LEU A 27 -3.79 -26.69 -23.46
N TYR A 28 -4.62 -25.70 -23.81
CA TYR A 28 -5.84 -25.34 -23.07
C TYR A 28 -7.11 -25.93 -23.72
N SER A 29 -7.02 -27.13 -24.30
CA SER A 29 -8.12 -27.76 -25.05
C SER A 29 -9.41 -27.91 -24.23
N GLN A 30 -9.32 -27.95 -22.90
CA GLN A 30 -10.48 -28.01 -22.00
C GLN A 30 -11.29 -26.70 -21.92
N TYR A 31 -10.72 -25.56 -22.34
CA TYR A 31 -11.37 -24.25 -22.23
C TYR A 31 -11.86 -23.68 -23.57
N PHE A 32 -11.19 -24.00 -24.69
CA PHE A 32 -11.43 -23.35 -26.00
C PHE A 32 -12.16 -24.23 -27.02
N GLY A 33 -12.77 -25.34 -26.60
CA GLY A 33 -13.40 -26.30 -27.50
C GLY A 33 -12.39 -27.05 -28.38
N ASN A 34 -12.87 -28.04 -29.14
CA ASN A 34 -12.10 -29.12 -29.79
C ASN A 34 -11.03 -28.74 -30.85
N SER A 35 -10.59 -27.49 -30.94
CA SER A 35 -9.45 -27.13 -31.79
C SER A 35 -8.16 -27.12 -30.97
N ALA A 36 -7.13 -27.85 -31.42
CA ALA A 36 -5.82 -27.91 -30.79
C ALA A 36 -5.03 -26.59 -31.00
N GLN A 37 -5.58 -25.48 -30.51
CA GLN A 37 -4.92 -24.20 -30.53
C GLN A 37 -3.84 -24.18 -29.46
N GLN A 38 -2.64 -23.75 -29.85
CA GLN A 38 -1.54 -23.51 -28.92
C GLN A 38 -1.66 -22.09 -28.36
N TYR A 39 -1.39 -21.94 -27.08
CA TYR A 39 -1.37 -20.64 -26.40
C TYR A 39 0.01 -20.39 -25.81
N LEU A 40 0.42 -19.13 -25.84
CA LEU A 40 1.65 -18.62 -25.26
C LEU A 40 1.30 -17.69 -24.09
N PRO A 41 2.08 -17.73 -23.00
CA PRO A 41 1.87 -16.82 -21.88
C PRO A 41 2.27 -15.38 -22.26
N CYS A 42 1.44 -14.42 -21.88
CA CYS A 42 1.70 -12.99 -22.00
C CYS A 42 2.01 -12.41 -20.61
N VAL A 43 2.89 -11.40 -20.57
CA VAL A 43 3.36 -10.78 -19.31
C VAL A 43 2.36 -9.75 -18.78
N SER A 44 1.66 -9.06 -19.68
CA SER A 44 0.74 -7.99 -19.33
C SER A 44 -0.11 -7.56 -20.52
N PHE A 45 -1.27 -6.96 -20.27
CA PHE A 45 -2.05 -6.26 -21.29
C PHE A 45 -2.65 -4.97 -20.73
N ARG A 46 -3.12 -4.07 -21.60
CA ARG A 46 -3.82 -2.85 -21.17
C ARG A 46 -5.31 -3.09 -21.16
N ILE A 47 -5.96 -2.75 -20.06
CA ILE A 47 -7.42 -2.76 -19.93
C ILE A 47 -8.02 -1.43 -20.39
N ASP A 48 -9.33 -1.36 -20.55
CA ASP A 48 -10.03 -0.17 -21.06
C ASP A 48 -9.87 1.06 -20.16
N SER A 49 -9.69 0.87 -18.84
CA SER A 49 -9.34 1.94 -17.89
C SER A 49 -7.96 2.55 -18.14
N ARG A 50 -7.20 2.01 -19.11
CA ARG A 50 -5.81 2.34 -19.49
C ARG A 50 -4.74 1.83 -18.53
N ASP A 51 -5.13 1.12 -17.49
CA ASP A 51 -4.20 0.45 -16.57
C ASP A 51 -3.54 -0.76 -17.23
N THR A 52 -2.41 -1.19 -16.66
CA THR A 52 -1.70 -2.39 -17.10
C THR A 52 -2.03 -3.55 -16.18
N CYS A 53 -2.72 -4.54 -16.72
CA CYS A 53 -3.06 -5.78 -16.04
C CYS A 53 -1.91 -6.78 -16.16
N GLN A 54 -1.52 -7.40 -15.04
CA GLN A 54 -0.43 -8.38 -14.95
C GLN A 54 -0.87 -9.58 -14.10
N PRO A 55 -0.19 -10.74 -14.21
CA PRO A 55 -0.43 -11.86 -13.31
C PRO A 55 -0.23 -11.50 -11.84
N ASN A 56 -0.99 -12.16 -10.96
CA ASN A 56 -1.09 -11.95 -9.52
C ASN A 56 -1.67 -10.58 -9.10
N ILE A 57 -2.37 -9.89 -10.01
CA ILE A 57 -3.13 -8.68 -9.68
C ILE A 57 -4.62 -9.05 -9.55
N HIS A 58 -5.30 -8.39 -8.62
CA HIS A 58 -6.74 -8.52 -8.47
C HIS A 58 -7.48 -7.60 -9.43
N VAL A 59 -8.55 -8.10 -10.03
CA VAL A 59 -9.34 -7.43 -11.05
C VAL A 59 -10.83 -7.63 -10.81
N VAL A 60 -11.63 -6.71 -11.34
CA VAL A 60 -13.08 -6.89 -11.47
C VAL A 60 -13.36 -7.49 -12.84
N VAL A 61 -14.04 -8.63 -12.85
CA VAL A 61 -14.47 -9.31 -14.08
C VAL A 61 -15.97 -9.11 -14.24
N ARG A 62 -16.41 -8.66 -15.43
CA ARG A 62 -17.82 -8.57 -15.82
C ARG A 62 -18.07 -9.58 -16.93
N PRO A 63 -18.63 -10.76 -16.61
CA PRO A 63 -18.98 -11.72 -17.64
C PRO A 63 -20.12 -11.20 -18.50
N SER A 64 -20.27 -11.74 -19.72
CA SER A 64 -21.43 -11.46 -20.57
C SER A 64 -22.77 -11.88 -19.95
N ILE A 65 -22.74 -12.91 -19.10
CA ILE A 65 -23.90 -13.47 -18.40
C ILE A 65 -23.54 -13.58 -16.91
N GLY A 66 -24.31 -12.89 -16.06
CA GLY A 66 -24.18 -12.93 -14.61
C GLY A 66 -23.70 -11.61 -14.00
N GLU A 67 -23.49 -11.64 -12.68
CA GLU A 67 -23.02 -10.49 -11.92
C GLU A 67 -21.49 -10.38 -11.97
N PRO A 68 -20.94 -9.17 -11.91
CA PRO A 68 -19.49 -8.99 -11.81
C PRO A 68 -18.91 -9.62 -10.54
N TYR A 69 -17.66 -10.02 -10.59
CA TYR A 69 -16.97 -10.64 -9.46
C TYR A 69 -15.49 -10.24 -9.39
N ILE A 70 -14.92 -10.29 -8.18
CA ILE A 70 -13.50 -10.08 -7.96
C ILE A 70 -12.74 -11.36 -8.31
N SER A 71 -11.59 -11.22 -8.97
CA SER A 71 -10.70 -12.35 -9.26
C SER A 71 -9.23 -11.95 -9.17
N THR A 72 -8.32 -12.92 -9.03
CA THR A 72 -6.89 -12.73 -9.29
C THR A 72 -6.54 -13.24 -10.68
N VAL A 73 -5.72 -12.51 -11.42
CA VAL A 73 -5.19 -12.96 -12.71
C VAL A 73 -4.09 -13.98 -12.46
N GLU A 74 -4.29 -15.23 -12.87
CA GLU A 74 -3.27 -16.28 -12.76
C GLU A 74 -2.32 -16.27 -13.95
N GLU A 75 -2.90 -16.11 -15.14
CA GLU A 75 -2.19 -16.17 -16.40
C GLU A 75 -2.91 -15.37 -17.49
N ILE A 76 -2.14 -14.78 -18.39
CA ILE A 76 -2.64 -14.08 -19.57
C ILE A 76 -2.19 -14.91 -20.77
N LEU A 77 -3.09 -15.23 -21.68
CA LEU A 77 -2.85 -16.14 -22.79
C LEU A 77 -3.00 -15.41 -24.12
N THR A 78 -2.06 -15.63 -25.03
CA THR A 78 -2.12 -15.19 -26.43
C THR A 78 -2.09 -16.41 -27.33
N GLN A 79 -2.98 -16.47 -28.32
CA GLN A 79 -3.00 -17.57 -29.29
C GLN A 79 -1.69 -17.58 -30.09
N ALA A 80 -1.05 -18.75 -30.21
CA ALA A 80 0.18 -18.90 -30.98
C ALA A 80 -0.09 -18.60 -32.46
N GLY A 81 0.69 -17.69 -33.04
CA GLY A 81 0.51 -17.21 -34.41
C GLY A 81 -0.62 -16.17 -34.59
N GLY A 82 -1.31 -15.77 -33.52
CA GLY A 82 -2.27 -14.68 -33.50
C GLY A 82 -1.62 -13.29 -33.41
N ALA A 83 -2.44 -12.25 -33.30
CA ALA A 83 -1.99 -10.90 -32.96
C ALA A 83 -1.30 -10.89 -31.58
N ALA A 84 -0.51 -9.86 -31.30
CA ALA A 84 0.16 -9.69 -30.00
C ALA A 84 -0.82 -9.46 -28.84
N ASP A 85 -2.10 -9.23 -29.15
CA ASP A 85 -3.15 -9.01 -28.16
C ASP A 85 -3.49 -10.29 -27.39
N PRO A 86 -3.82 -10.20 -26.10
CA PRO A 86 -4.26 -11.34 -25.33
C PRO A 86 -5.53 -11.93 -25.95
N SER A 87 -5.61 -13.25 -26.01
CA SER A 87 -6.78 -13.99 -26.48
C SER A 87 -7.67 -14.45 -25.32
N GLY A 88 -7.11 -14.55 -24.11
CA GLY A 88 -7.84 -14.92 -22.90
C GLY A 88 -7.05 -14.62 -21.64
N VAL A 89 -7.76 -14.53 -20.52
CA VAL A 89 -7.19 -14.30 -19.19
C VAL A 89 -7.71 -15.39 -18.27
N LEU A 90 -6.81 -16.19 -17.71
CA LEU A 90 -7.14 -17.18 -16.69
C LEU A 90 -7.21 -16.48 -15.34
N VAL A 91 -8.36 -16.57 -14.69
CA VAL A 91 -8.62 -15.88 -13.43
C VAL A 91 -9.08 -16.87 -12.35
N CYS A 92 -8.66 -16.63 -11.11
CA CYS A 92 -9.12 -17.32 -9.91
C CYS A 92 -10.18 -16.45 -9.21
N ARG A 93 -11.40 -16.95 -9.05
CA ARG A 93 -12.52 -16.18 -8.50
C ARG A 93 -12.38 -15.99 -6.99
N TRP A 94 -12.76 -14.82 -6.50
CA TRP A 94 -12.85 -14.51 -5.08
C TRP A 94 -14.30 -14.33 -4.66
N ARG A 95 -14.61 -14.67 -3.42
CA ARG A 95 -15.89 -14.37 -2.79
C ARG A 95 -15.70 -13.33 -1.69
N ARG A 96 -16.77 -12.58 -1.47
CA ARG A 96 -16.93 -11.75 -0.27
C ARG A 96 -17.09 -12.64 0.96
N VAL A 97 -16.44 -12.26 2.05
CA VAL A 97 -16.67 -12.80 3.38
C VAL A 97 -17.34 -11.69 4.20
N ASP A 98 -18.46 -12.00 4.86
CA ASP A 98 -19.21 -11.05 5.72
C ASP A 98 -18.50 -10.77 7.05
N LYS A 99 -17.17 -10.64 7.00
CA LYS A 99 -16.33 -10.23 8.11
C LYS A 99 -15.79 -8.85 7.77
N VAL A 100 -16.28 -7.87 8.51
CA VAL A 100 -15.75 -6.51 8.50
C VAL A 100 -14.46 -6.55 9.32
N ASN A 101 -13.36 -6.05 8.75
CA ASN A 101 -12.09 -5.97 9.47
C ASN A 101 -12.06 -4.73 10.38
N ALA A 102 -10.95 -4.51 11.08
CA ALA A 102 -10.77 -3.34 11.94
C ALA A 102 -10.77 -1.98 11.20
N TYR A 103 -10.84 -1.99 9.87
CA TYR A 103 -10.80 -0.83 9.00
C TYR A 103 -12.12 -0.62 8.25
N ASP A 104 -13.18 -1.34 8.62
CA ASP A 104 -14.45 -1.35 7.90
C ASP A 104 -14.34 -1.70 6.40
N MET A 105 -13.29 -2.42 6.03
CA MET A 105 -13.08 -2.91 4.67
C MET A 105 -13.61 -4.33 4.52
N LEU A 106 -14.03 -4.64 3.29
CA LEU A 106 -14.62 -5.92 2.96
C LEU A 106 -13.55 -7.02 2.89
N SER A 107 -13.66 -8.06 3.70
CA SER A 107 -12.80 -9.24 3.56
C SER A 107 -13.17 -10.04 2.32
N ILE A 108 -12.16 -10.52 1.59
CA ILE A 108 -12.34 -11.39 0.42
C ILE A 108 -11.51 -12.67 0.59
N GLU A 109 -11.99 -13.76 0.00
CA GLU A 109 -11.34 -15.07 0.06
C GLU A 109 -11.28 -15.69 -1.34
N ALA A 110 -10.12 -16.23 -1.71
CA ALA A 110 -9.94 -16.98 -2.95
C ALA A 110 -10.81 -18.25 -2.93
N MET A 111 -11.46 -18.54 -4.04
CA MET A 111 -12.19 -19.78 -4.25
C MET A 111 -11.34 -20.74 -5.06
N ASP A 112 -11.50 -22.05 -4.87
CA ASP A 112 -10.95 -23.07 -5.78
C ASP A 112 -11.75 -23.14 -7.10
N PHE A 113 -11.92 -21.98 -7.75
CA PHE A 113 -12.73 -21.83 -8.95
C PHE A 113 -12.00 -20.93 -9.95
N TRP A 114 -11.60 -21.54 -11.08
CA TRP A 114 -10.93 -20.84 -12.18
C TRP A 114 -11.85 -20.71 -13.37
N SER A 115 -11.85 -19.54 -13.97
CA SER A 115 -12.50 -19.28 -15.25
C SER A 115 -11.50 -18.68 -16.23
N LEU A 116 -11.67 -19.02 -17.50
CA LEU A 116 -11.00 -18.36 -18.58
C LEU A 116 -11.97 -17.33 -19.16
N VAL A 117 -11.58 -16.07 -19.16
CA VAL A 117 -12.42 -14.97 -19.62
C VAL A 117 -11.76 -14.20 -20.77
N PRO A 118 -12.54 -13.59 -21.68
CA PRO A 118 -12.03 -12.62 -22.64
C PRO A 118 -11.33 -11.46 -21.92
N PRO A 119 -10.26 -10.88 -22.50
CA PRO A 119 -9.62 -9.69 -21.91
C PRO A 119 -10.58 -8.50 -21.77
N THR A 120 -11.59 -8.40 -22.65
CA THR A 120 -12.64 -7.38 -22.60
C THR A 120 -13.57 -7.50 -21.39
N ASP A 121 -13.62 -8.66 -20.75
CA ASP A 121 -14.43 -8.87 -19.54
C ASP A 121 -13.68 -8.39 -18.29
N VAL A 122 -12.38 -8.08 -18.39
CA VAL A 122 -11.57 -7.50 -17.31
C VAL A 122 -11.77 -5.98 -17.31
N VAL A 123 -12.58 -5.49 -16.38
CA VAL A 123 -13.09 -4.12 -16.42
C VAL A 123 -12.11 -3.13 -15.79
N CYS A 124 -11.64 -3.41 -14.58
CA CYS A 124 -10.71 -2.57 -13.84
C CYS A 124 -9.85 -3.38 -12.86
N LEU A 125 -8.77 -2.76 -12.38
CA LEU A 125 -7.97 -3.31 -11.29
C LEU A 125 -8.73 -3.15 -9.97
N ALA A 126 -8.70 -4.18 -9.13
CA ALA A 126 -9.25 -4.13 -7.78
C ALA A 126 -8.13 -3.83 -6.78
N ASN A 127 -8.30 -2.78 -5.95
CA ASN A 127 -7.34 -2.46 -4.90
C ASN A 127 -7.56 -3.39 -3.71
N THR A 128 -6.78 -4.46 -3.65
CA THR A 128 -6.76 -5.39 -2.54
C THR A 128 -5.56 -5.14 -1.66
N GLN A 129 -5.75 -5.19 -0.36
CA GLN A 129 -4.69 -5.02 0.63
C GLN A 129 -4.65 -6.22 1.56
N HIS A 130 -3.49 -6.54 2.11
CA HIS A 130 -3.39 -7.58 3.13
C HIS A 130 -4.04 -7.11 4.43
N ASP A 131 -4.81 -7.98 5.10
CA ASP A 131 -5.41 -7.70 6.42
C ASP A 131 -4.34 -7.74 7.51
N CYS A 132 -3.52 -6.69 7.54
CA CYS A 132 -2.38 -6.60 8.44
C CYS A 132 -2.78 -6.64 9.91
N THR A 133 -3.95 -6.09 10.25
CA THR A 133 -4.46 -6.09 11.63
C THR A 133 -4.90 -7.49 12.03
N GLY A 134 -5.71 -8.17 11.18
CA GLY A 134 -6.15 -9.53 11.45
C GLY A 134 -5.00 -10.56 11.48
N CYS A 135 -3.94 -10.32 10.71
CA CYS A 135 -2.76 -11.20 10.66
C CYS A 135 -1.64 -10.80 11.63
N HIS A 136 -1.83 -9.76 12.44
CA HIS A 136 -0.83 -9.21 13.35
C HIS A 136 0.54 -8.95 12.68
N CYS A 137 0.53 -8.33 11.50
CA CYS A 137 1.74 -7.98 10.78
C CYS A 137 2.57 -6.95 11.55
N ASP A 138 3.90 -7.08 11.51
CA ASP A 138 4.78 -6.20 12.28
C ASP A 138 5.45 -5.15 11.39
N ALA A 139 5.53 -3.92 11.86
CA ALA A 139 6.33 -2.84 11.26
C ALA A 139 7.84 -3.02 11.56
N THR A 140 8.38 -4.22 11.31
CA THR A 140 9.80 -4.56 11.53
C THR A 140 10.61 -4.60 10.23
N GLY A 141 9.94 -4.45 9.09
CA GLY A 141 10.60 -4.33 7.81
C GLY A 141 11.37 -3.01 7.71
N ARG A 142 12.44 -3.02 6.93
CA ARG A 142 13.19 -1.82 6.55
C ARG A 142 13.40 -1.85 5.05
N GLU A 143 13.07 -0.74 4.41
CA GLU A 143 13.26 -0.52 2.98
C GLU A 143 14.02 0.78 2.77
N ASN A 144 15.09 0.74 1.97
CA ASN A 144 15.83 1.94 1.62
C ASN A 144 14.98 2.82 0.70
N ILE A 145 14.96 4.11 0.96
CA ILE A 145 14.23 5.09 0.17
C ILE A 145 15.01 5.32 -1.13
N MET A 146 14.33 5.22 -2.27
CA MET A 146 14.87 5.65 -3.56
C MET A 146 14.47 7.10 -3.81
N GLN A 147 15.45 7.95 -4.12
CA GLN A 147 15.26 9.34 -4.54
C GLN A 147 15.93 9.51 -5.91
N GLU A 148 15.18 10.02 -6.89
CA GLU A 148 15.68 10.23 -8.26
C GLU A 148 16.29 8.96 -8.90
N GLY A 149 15.77 7.78 -8.53
CA GLY A 149 16.28 6.48 -9.00
C GLY A 149 17.56 6.00 -8.31
N VAL A 150 18.10 6.75 -7.35
CA VAL A 150 19.26 6.37 -6.54
C VAL A 150 18.78 5.84 -5.18
N VAL A 151 19.28 4.67 -4.79
CA VAL A 151 19.04 4.13 -3.45
C VAL A 151 19.82 4.98 -2.44
N THR A 152 19.11 5.62 -1.52
CA THR A 152 19.72 6.43 -0.46
C THR A 152 20.04 5.58 0.77
N ASP A 153 20.85 6.13 1.68
CA ASP A 153 21.07 5.53 3.01
C ASP A 153 19.88 5.73 3.96
N GLN A 154 18.90 6.55 3.57
CA GLN A 154 17.67 6.69 4.32
C GLN A 154 16.84 5.43 4.18
N ALA A 155 16.30 4.94 5.29
CA ALA A 155 15.42 3.79 5.30
C ALA A 155 14.09 4.16 5.96
N ARG A 156 13.00 3.66 5.39
CA ARG A 156 11.68 3.70 6.01
C ARG A 156 11.32 2.36 6.61
N THR A 157 10.57 2.40 7.69
CA THR A 157 9.95 1.21 8.26
C THR A 157 8.84 0.73 7.32
N VAL A 158 8.81 -0.57 7.03
CA VAL A 158 7.76 -1.19 6.21
C VAL A 158 7.10 -2.34 6.96
N ILE A 159 5.82 -2.57 6.68
CA ILE A 159 5.08 -3.69 7.25
C ILE A 159 5.63 -4.98 6.65
N LYS A 160 5.99 -5.92 7.52
CA LYS A 160 6.35 -7.28 7.12
C LYS A 160 5.11 -8.16 7.26
N HIS A 161 4.52 -8.50 6.12
CA HIS A 161 3.34 -9.36 6.07
C HIS A 161 3.66 -10.75 6.64
N LYS A 162 2.74 -11.26 7.47
CA LYS A 162 2.74 -12.62 8.00
C LYS A 162 1.69 -13.45 7.26
N ASP A 163 1.92 -14.76 7.23
CA ASP A 163 0.94 -15.69 6.69
C ASP A 163 -0.35 -15.68 7.55
N PRO A 164 -1.52 -15.92 6.94
CA PRO A 164 -1.74 -16.20 5.51
C PRO A 164 -1.66 -14.93 4.65
N LEU A 165 -0.95 -15.01 3.52
CA LEU A 165 -0.83 -13.90 2.56
C LEU A 165 -2.12 -13.72 1.73
N GLU A 166 -2.96 -14.74 1.71
CA GLU A 166 -4.25 -14.77 1.02
C GLU A 166 -5.35 -14.00 1.77
N GLN A 167 -5.12 -13.63 3.04
CA GLN A 167 -6.08 -12.86 3.82
C GLN A 167 -6.05 -11.39 3.37
N CYS A 168 -6.89 -11.11 2.39
CA CYS A 168 -6.99 -9.82 1.73
C CYS A 168 -8.31 -9.12 2.08
N VAL A 169 -8.26 -7.80 2.07
CA VAL A 169 -9.39 -6.90 2.20
C VAL A 169 -9.46 -6.03 0.96
N LEU A 170 -10.67 -5.80 0.48
CA LEU A 170 -10.96 -4.98 -0.68
C LEU A 170 -11.12 -3.53 -0.24
N ASN A 171 -10.23 -2.67 -0.72
CA ASN A 171 -10.38 -1.24 -0.56
C ASN A 171 -11.33 -0.72 -1.63
N THR A 172 -12.54 -0.36 -1.22
CA THR A 172 -13.58 0.21 -2.08
C THR A 172 -13.58 1.74 -2.11
N ALA A 173 -12.75 2.38 -1.28
CA ALA A 173 -12.67 3.83 -1.16
C ALA A 173 -11.68 4.42 -2.17
N SER A 174 -12.14 5.44 -2.90
CA SER A 174 -11.30 6.32 -3.73
C SER A 174 -10.48 5.60 -4.82
N MET A 175 -11.18 4.98 -5.77
CA MET A 175 -10.57 4.55 -7.03
C MET A 175 -11.19 5.32 -8.19
N GLN A 176 -10.41 5.58 -9.24
CA GLN A 176 -10.92 6.13 -10.49
C GLN A 176 -12.06 5.26 -11.05
N ASP A 177 -11.98 3.95 -10.83
CA ASP A 177 -12.98 2.97 -11.22
C ASP A 177 -13.89 2.53 -10.06
N ALA A 178 -14.07 3.38 -9.03
CA ALA A 178 -14.86 3.05 -7.85
C ALA A 178 -16.30 2.64 -8.20
N HIS A 179 -16.88 3.16 -9.27
CA HIS A 179 -18.23 2.79 -9.72
C HIS A 179 -18.38 1.29 -10.06
N HIS A 180 -17.31 0.62 -10.50
CA HIS A 180 -17.29 -0.84 -10.68
C HIS A 180 -17.15 -1.61 -9.36
N LEU A 181 -16.61 -0.95 -8.34
CA LEU A 181 -16.43 -1.54 -7.00
C LEU A 181 -17.60 -1.28 -6.05
N GLN A 182 -18.44 -0.29 -6.34
CA GLN A 182 -19.59 0.09 -5.52
C GLN A 182 -20.55 -1.08 -5.26
N GLN A 183 -20.75 -1.97 -6.23
CA GLN A 183 -21.58 -3.17 -6.05
C GLN A 183 -21.04 -4.15 -4.99
N PHE A 184 -19.75 -4.09 -4.66
CA PHE A 184 -19.15 -4.93 -3.63
C PHE A 184 -19.14 -4.24 -2.26
N GLN A 185 -19.52 -2.95 -2.18
CA GLN A 185 -19.57 -2.25 -0.90
C GLN A 185 -20.58 -2.91 0.02
N VAL A 186 -20.25 -2.98 1.31
CA VAL A 186 -21.23 -3.30 2.33
C VAL A 186 -22.25 -2.17 2.31
N PRO A 187 -23.56 -2.44 2.14
CA PRO A 187 -24.57 -1.40 2.23
C PRO A 187 -24.42 -0.70 3.58
N SER A 188 -23.97 0.56 3.56
CA SER A 188 -23.95 1.37 4.77
C SER A 188 -25.40 1.65 5.16
N LEU A 189 -25.75 1.49 6.43
CA LEU A 189 -27.02 2.03 6.91
C LEU A 189 -27.05 3.52 6.58
N PRO A 190 -28.15 4.03 5.99
CA PRO A 190 -28.26 5.46 5.76
C PRO A 190 -28.17 6.16 7.11
N PHE A 191 -27.18 7.04 7.26
CA PHE A 191 -27.13 7.94 8.41
C PHE A 191 -28.32 8.89 8.35
N SER A 192 -28.85 9.29 9.51
CA SER A 192 -29.82 10.39 9.51
C SER A 192 -29.18 11.65 8.93
N GLU A 193 -29.99 12.57 8.40
CA GLU A 193 -29.48 13.86 7.88
C GLU A 193 -28.65 14.59 8.95
N GLU A 194 -29.15 14.60 10.19
CA GLU A 194 -28.46 15.20 11.33
C GLU A 194 -27.13 14.50 11.66
N GLN A 195 -27.09 13.16 11.64
CA GLN A 195 -25.84 12.41 11.80
C GLN A 195 -24.86 12.68 10.67
N THR A 196 -25.36 12.78 9.43
CA THR A 196 -24.54 13.08 8.27
C THR A 196 -23.90 14.47 8.38
N LEU A 197 -24.69 15.48 8.76
CA LEU A 197 -24.20 16.84 8.99
C LEU A 197 -23.20 16.89 10.15
N CYS A 198 -23.50 16.21 11.25
CA CYS A 198 -22.61 16.14 12.42
C CYS A 198 -21.28 15.47 12.05
N ASN A 199 -21.31 14.28 11.44
CA ASN A 199 -20.12 13.54 11.02
C ASN A 199 -19.30 14.33 10.00
N SER A 200 -19.95 15.01 9.05
CA SER A 200 -19.27 15.85 8.06
C SER A 200 -18.59 17.06 8.71
N THR A 201 -19.25 17.69 9.68
CA THR A 201 -18.70 18.83 10.42
C THR A 201 -17.49 18.40 11.27
N ILE A 202 -17.58 17.25 11.94
CA ILE A 202 -16.48 16.65 12.70
C ILE A 202 -15.31 16.34 11.77
N ALA A 203 -15.55 15.70 10.62
CA ALA A 203 -14.51 15.37 9.66
C ALA A 203 -13.80 16.63 9.12
N LEU A 204 -14.56 17.68 8.77
CA LEU A 204 -14.00 18.97 8.34
C LEU A 204 -13.16 19.62 9.44
N TRP A 205 -13.64 19.60 10.69
CA TRP A 205 -12.90 20.14 11.82
C TRP A 205 -11.58 19.39 12.08
N VAL A 206 -11.59 18.05 11.98
CA VAL A 206 -10.37 17.23 12.08
C VAL A 206 -9.39 17.56 10.94
N LEU A 207 -9.87 17.70 9.70
CA LEU A 207 -9.05 18.07 8.55
C LEU A 207 -8.40 19.45 8.74
N HIS A 208 -9.18 20.45 9.15
CA HIS A 208 -8.67 21.82 9.36
C HIS A 208 -7.68 21.89 10.52
N SER A 209 -7.97 21.21 11.63
CA SER A 209 -7.08 21.21 12.81
C SER A 209 -5.77 20.45 12.55
N THR A 210 -5.79 19.35 11.78
CA THR A 210 -4.56 18.65 11.38
C THR A 210 -3.70 19.49 10.44
N TRP A 211 -4.31 20.16 9.46
CA TRP A 211 -3.57 21.06 8.56
C TRP A 211 -2.97 22.27 9.29
N ALA A 212 -3.73 22.89 10.21
CA ALA A 212 -3.24 23.97 11.05
C ALA A 212 -2.03 23.54 11.88
N ARG A 213 -2.07 22.34 12.48
CA ARG A 213 -0.95 21.77 13.25
C ARG A 213 0.29 21.53 12.39
N GLN A 214 0.14 20.91 11.22
CA GLN A 214 1.27 20.68 10.31
C GLN A 214 1.91 22.00 9.87
N THR A 215 1.09 23.01 9.56
CA THR A 215 1.56 24.34 9.17
C THR A 215 2.30 25.04 10.32
N ALA A 216 1.79 24.91 11.55
CA ALA A 216 2.45 25.44 12.75
C ALA A 216 3.83 24.81 12.99
N VAL A 217 3.96 23.48 12.81
CA VAL A 217 5.23 22.75 12.94
C VAL A 217 6.25 23.23 11.89
N VAL A 218 5.84 23.34 10.63
CA VAL A 218 6.71 23.85 9.54
C VAL A 218 7.15 25.28 9.82
N ARG A 219 6.23 26.14 10.28
CA ARG A 219 6.54 27.53 10.62
C ARG A 219 7.49 27.63 11.83
N ALA A 220 7.28 26.83 12.87
CA ALA A 220 8.17 26.79 14.03
C ALA A 220 9.58 26.29 13.67
N ALA A 221 9.67 25.30 12.77
CA ALA A 221 10.95 24.83 12.25
C ALA A 221 11.68 25.91 11.42
N ALA A 222 10.95 26.72 10.63
CA ALA A 222 11.52 27.82 9.86
C ALA A 222 11.97 29.02 10.73
N CYS A 223 11.29 29.26 11.86
CA CYS A 223 11.63 30.33 12.80
C CYS A 223 12.66 29.93 13.87
N SER A 224 13.09 28.66 13.91
CA SER A 224 14.14 28.25 14.83
C SER A 224 15.44 28.94 14.40
N PRO A 225 15.99 29.87 15.21
CA PRO A 225 17.20 30.56 14.85
C PRO A 225 18.28 29.51 14.63
N ILE A 226 18.92 29.56 13.45
CA ILE A 226 20.14 28.83 13.21
C ILE A 226 21.07 29.29 14.33
N ALA A 227 21.26 28.44 15.34
CA ALA A 227 22.25 28.66 16.36
C ALA A 227 23.58 28.60 15.61
N GLU A 228 24.02 29.77 15.17
CA GLU A 228 25.26 30.01 14.47
C GLU A 228 26.34 29.53 15.42
N ASN A 229 26.81 28.30 15.18
CA ASN A 229 27.85 27.65 15.93
C ASN A 229 29.16 28.38 15.61
N SER A 230 29.30 29.58 16.16
CA SER A 230 30.51 30.38 16.17
C SER A 230 31.50 29.72 17.12
N GLN A 231 32.04 28.57 16.73
CA GLN A 231 33.33 28.13 17.22
C GLN A 231 34.38 29.08 16.63
N LEU A 232 34.68 30.12 17.41
CA LEU A 232 35.88 30.93 17.25
C LEU A 232 37.11 30.00 17.18
N PRO A 233 37.96 30.11 16.15
CA PRO A 233 39.27 29.46 16.17
C PRO A 233 40.13 30.15 17.24
N SER A 234 40.44 29.41 18.30
CA SER A 234 41.41 29.80 19.32
C SER A 234 42.81 29.81 18.70
N THR A 235 43.31 31.01 18.38
CA THR A 235 44.71 31.27 18.04
C THR A 235 45.55 31.29 19.31
N SER A 236 46.52 30.37 19.40
CA SER A 236 47.59 30.41 20.39
C SER A 236 48.77 31.24 19.90
N ALA A 237 49.27 32.10 20.78
CA ALA A 237 50.28 33.14 20.57
C ALA A 237 51.74 32.66 20.51
N ALA A 238 52.59 33.42 19.80
CA ALA A 238 53.85 34.04 20.30
C ALA A 238 54.63 34.67 19.11
N ASP A 239 54.91 35.99 19.11
CA ASP A 239 56.25 36.50 19.46
C ASP A 239 56.39 38.05 19.41
N SER A 240 56.98 38.58 20.49
CA SER A 240 57.94 39.68 20.66
C SER A 240 57.93 41.01 19.86
N SER A 241 57.86 42.11 20.66
CA SER A 241 58.71 43.34 20.66
C SER A 241 58.27 44.69 20.04
N ASN A 242 57.82 45.58 20.95
CA ASN A 242 58.21 47.00 21.19
C ASN A 242 57.76 48.21 20.31
N PRO A 243 57.71 49.45 20.91
CA PRO A 243 56.83 50.60 20.57
C PRO A 243 57.62 51.81 19.94
N PRO A 244 57.18 53.10 19.84
CA PRO A 244 56.00 53.77 20.41
C PRO A 244 55.29 54.89 19.58
N ASN A 245 54.17 55.37 20.17
CA ASN A 245 53.71 56.78 20.26
C ASN A 245 53.36 57.59 18.98
N VAL A 246 52.06 57.83 18.72
CA VAL A 246 51.49 59.14 18.29
C VAL A 246 49.98 59.19 18.63
N THR A 247 49.55 60.17 19.42
CA THR A 247 48.19 60.76 19.46
C THR A 247 48.23 62.13 18.74
N PRO A 248 47.11 62.86 18.50
CA PRO A 248 45.68 62.51 18.43
C PRO A 248 45.01 63.05 17.13
N SER A 249 43.72 62.76 16.90
CA SER A 249 42.67 63.77 16.60
C SER A 249 41.51 63.27 15.71
N SER A 250 40.30 63.37 16.29
CA SER A 250 39.11 64.01 15.71
C SER A 250 38.13 63.22 14.82
N ARG A 251 36.85 63.59 15.07
CA ARG A 251 35.63 63.53 14.24
C ARG A 251 34.92 62.18 14.16
N SER A 252 33.77 62.06 14.85
CA SER A 252 32.44 62.54 14.43
C SER A 252 31.85 61.70 13.30
N SER A 253 30.87 60.87 13.64
CA SER A 253 29.55 60.91 12.99
C SER A 253 28.60 59.93 13.69
N ALA A 254 27.52 60.51 14.21
CA ALA A 254 26.38 59.79 14.74
C ALA A 254 25.65 59.10 13.59
N GLY A 255 25.60 57.77 13.61
CA GLY A 255 24.69 56.96 12.81
C GLY A 255 23.56 56.43 13.70
N ARG A 256 22.41 57.10 13.69
CA ARG A 256 21.15 56.57 14.23
C ARG A 256 20.78 55.30 13.47
N PHE A 257 20.90 54.15 14.12
CA PHE A 257 20.16 52.96 13.70
C PHE A 257 18.86 52.87 14.50
N ILE A 258 17.75 52.85 13.77
CA ILE A 258 16.39 52.72 14.28
C ILE A 258 16.26 51.27 14.77
N ASN A 259 16.01 51.14 16.07
CA ASN A 259 15.74 49.88 16.74
C ASN A 259 14.32 49.42 16.36
N ALA A 260 14.20 48.50 15.39
CA ALA A 260 12.94 47.85 15.08
C ALA A 260 12.70 46.75 16.12
N GLN A 261 11.77 47.01 17.05
CA GLN A 261 11.29 46.02 18.01
C GLN A 261 10.67 44.82 17.27
N ALA A 262 11.21 43.63 17.51
CA ALA A 262 10.58 42.38 17.12
C ALA A 262 9.21 42.23 17.84
N PRO A 263 8.18 41.71 17.16
CA PRO A 263 6.89 41.45 17.79
C PRO A 263 7.04 40.34 18.83
N GLN A 264 6.62 40.62 20.05
CA GLN A 264 6.55 39.64 21.13
C GLN A 264 5.54 38.56 20.75
N CYS A 265 6.00 37.31 20.66
CA CYS A 265 5.13 36.14 20.55
C CYS A 265 4.35 36.01 21.87
N LEU A 266 3.03 36.17 21.78
CA LEU A 266 2.12 35.84 22.88
C LEU A 266 2.10 34.32 23.04
N ASP A 267 2.38 33.86 24.26
CA ASP A 267 2.27 32.47 24.67
C ASP A 267 0.83 31.98 24.48
N ALA A 268 0.63 31.11 23.48
CA ALA A 268 -0.59 30.35 23.31
C ALA A 268 -0.55 29.17 24.28
N SER A 269 -1.21 29.32 25.42
CA SER A 269 -1.50 28.22 26.35
C SER A 269 -2.35 27.16 25.63
N SER A 270 -1.76 25.99 25.41
CA SER A 270 -2.42 24.81 24.85
C SER A 270 -3.44 24.23 25.84
N PRO A 271 -4.69 23.93 25.43
CA PRO A 271 -5.61 23.16 26.26
C PRO A 271 -5.13 21.69 26.33
N SER A 272 -5.22 21.10 27.53
CA SER A 272 -4.78 19.74 27.83
C SER A 272 -5.56 18.66 27.06
N GLU A 273 -4.82 17.71 26.48
CA GLU A 273 -5.24 16.70 25.49
C GLU A 273 -6.27 15.64 25.93
N LEU A 274 -6.78 15.64 27.17
CA LEU A 274 -7.50 14.48 27.73
C LEU A 274 -9.03 14.55 27.70
N ASP A 275 -9.64 15.71 27.44
CA ASP A 275 -11.11 15.84 27.50
C ASP A 275 -11.85 15.59 26.18
N THR A 276 -11.17 15.69 25.03
CA THR A 276 -11.86 15.62 23.71
C THR A 276 -12.06 14.21 23.19
N LEU A 277 -11.22 13.24 23.60
CA LEU A 277 -11.33 11.85 23.15
C LEU A 277 -12.37 11.03 23.95
N SER A 278 -12.67 11.45 25.19
CA SER A 278 -13.64 10.77 26.06
C SER A 278 -15.10 10.92 25.58
N LEU A 279 -15.40 11.95 24.79
CA LEU A 279 -16.73 12.16 24.19
C LEU A 279 -17.00 11.25 22.97
N ILE A 280 -15.97 10.71 22.33
CA ILE A 280 -16.10 9.94 21.08
C ILE A 280 -16.39 8.45 21.35
N VAL A 281 -16.00 7.91 22.51
CA VAL A 281 -16.14 6.47 22.83
C VAL A 281 -17.50 6.12 23.47
N GLY A 282 -18.23 7.10 24.01
CA GLY A 282 -19.48 6.86 24.77
C GLY A 282 -20.76 6.60 23.97
N MET A 283 -20.77 6.79 22.64
CA MET A 283 -22.01 6.72 21.84
C MET A 283 -22.27 5.37 21.13
N TRP A 284 -21.44 4.35 21.37
CA TRP A 284 -21.47 3.07 20.66
C TRP A 284 -21.89 1.87 21.55
N GLN A 285 -22.98 2.01 22.31
CA GLN A 285 -23.65 0.86 22.93
C GLN A 285 -25.14 0.87 22.56
N GLY A 286 -25.47 0.21 21.45
CA GLY A 286 -26.84 -0.12 21.06
C GLY A 286 -27.05 -1.64 21.15
N ASP A 287 -28.04 -2.06 21.92
CA ASP A 287 -28.43 -3.47 22.10
C ASP A 287 -28.90 -4.11 20.78
N PRO A 288 -28.43 -5.33 20.43
CA PRO A 288 -29.01 -6.08 19.32
C PRO A 288 -30.05 -7.09 19.86
N SER A 289 -31.32 -6.74 19.74
CA SER A 289 -32.42 -7.73 19.85
C SER A 289 -33.37 -7.59 18.67
N THR A 290 -33.11 -8.30 17.56
CA THR A 290 -34.20 -8.74 16.68
C THR A 290 -33.80 -9.94 15.81
N SER A 291 -34.75 -10.85 15.74
CA SER A 291 -34.81 -12.18 15.13
C SER A 291 -34.45 -12.28 13.63
N ALA A 292 -33.70 -13.33 13.27
CA ALA A 292 -33.44 -13.75 11.90
C ALA A 292 -34.58 -14.64 11.33
N PRO A 293 -34.91 -14.56 10.02
CA PRO A 293 -35.71 -15.57 9.34
C PRO A 293 -34.83 -16.66 8.70
N SER A 294 -35.24 -17.90 8.91
CA SER A 294 -34.64 -19.12 8.38
C SER A 294 -34.78 -19.23 6.85
N GLY A 295 -33.66 -19.27 6.14
CA GLY A 295 -33.58 -19.57 4.71
C GLY A 295 -32.98 -20.96 4.46
N VAL A 296 -33.70 -21.78 3.69
CA VAL A 296 -33.42 -23.18 3.37
C VAL A 296 -32.17 -23.32 2.49
N HIS A 297 -31.19 -24.09 2.97
CA HIS A 297 -29.95 -24.41 2.28
C HIS A 297 -30.14 -25.68 1.43
N ILE A 298 -30.11 -25.56 0.10
CA ILE A 298 -30.01 -26.73 -0.81
C ILE A 298 -28.53 -26.92 -1.15
N SER A 299 -27.94 -27.97 -0.57
CA SER A 299 -26.55 -28.37 -0.74
C SER A 299 -26.42 -29.44 -1.82
N ARG A 300 -25.56 -29.22 -2.83
CA ARG A 300 -24.80 -30.29 -3.51
C ARG A 300 -23.50 -29.74 -4.11
N PRO A 301 -22.32 -30.21 -3.69
CA PRO A 301 -21.09 -30.13 -4.48
C PRO A 301 -20.81 -31.48 -5.15
N VAL A 302 -20.50 -31.47 -6.45
CA VAL A 302 -19.76 -32.55 -7.10
C VAL A 302 -18.35 -32.04 -7.34
N SER A 303 -17.41 -32.53 -6.54
CA SER A 303 -15.99 -32.23 -6.65
C SER A 303 -15.39 -33.01 -7.82
N HIS A 304 -14.99 -32.32 -8.89
CA HIS A 304 -14.02 -32.88 -9.84
C HIS A 304 -12.65 -32.28 -9.54
N ARG A 305 -11.86 -33.09 -8.83
CA ARG A 305 -10.44 -32.86 -8.51
C ARG A 305 -9.62 -33.06 -9.78
N VAL A 306 -9.10 -31.98 -10.36
CA VAL A 306 -8.14 -32.06 -11.47
C VAL A 306 -6.75 -32.29 -10.89
N GLN A 307 -6.19 -33.47 -11.13
CA GLN A 307 -4.78 -33.75 -10.88
C GLN A 307 -3.94 -33.01 -11.94
N SER A 308 -3.21 -31.99 -11.51
CA SER A 308 -2.08 -31.44 -12.27
C SER A 308 -1.02 -32.55 -12.41
N LEU A 309 -0.83 -33.02 -13.65
CA LEU A 309 0.30 -33.86 -14.02
C LEU A 309 1.58 -33.04 -13.87
N ARG A 310 2.23 -33.14 -12.70
CA ARG A 310 3.65 -32.79 -12.57
C ARG A 310 4.43 -33.79 -13.41
N GLY A 311 5.08 -33.30 -14.47
CA GLY A 311 5.88 -34.11 -15.38
C GLY A 311 6.91 -34.94 -14.63
N GLU A 312 6.84 -36.26 -14.83
CA GLU A 312 7.92 -37.17 -14.47
C GLU A 312 9.17 -36.84 -15.29
N ALA A 313 10.32 -36.82 -14.62
CA ALA A 313 11.61 -36.60 -15.26
C ALA A 313 11.91 -37.74 -16.26
N PRO A 314 12.45 -37.44 -17.46
CA PRO A 314 12.76 -38.49 -18.43
C PRO A 314 13.87 -39.41 -17.90
N PRO A 315 13.80 -40.73 -18.19
CA PRO A 315 14.78 -41.70 -17.70
C PRO A 315 16.18 -41.39 -18.26
N LYS A 316 17.16 -41.35 -17.36
CA LYS A 316 18.57 -41.21 -17.70
C LYS A 316 19.01 -42.36 -18.61
N ARG A 317 19.32 -42.05 -19.87
CA ARG A 317 20.00 -42.99 -20.79
C ARG A 317 21.33 -43.41 -20.17
N ARG A 318 21.46 -44.70 -19.84
CA ARG A 318 22.77 -45.31 -19.54
C ARG A 318 23.60 -45.31 -20.83
N ARG A 319 24.80 -44.76 -20.76
CA ARG A 319 25.81 -44.92 -21.83
C ARG A 319 26.26 -46.39 -21.84
N PRO A 320 26.37 -47.04 -23.02
CA PRO A 320 27.03 -48.33 -23.10
C PRO A 320 28.52 -48.15 -22.84
N GLY A 321 29.06 -49.02 -21.98
CA GLY A 321 30.48 -49.34 -21.91
C GLY A 321 30.72 -50.65 -22.66
#